data_AF-A0A350R1I5-F1
#
_entry.id   AF-A0A350R1I5-F1
#
_cell.length_a   1.000
_cell.length_b   1.000
_cell.length_c   1.000
_cell.angle_alpha   90.00
_cell.angle_beta   90.00
_cell.angle_gamma   90.00
#
_symmetry.space_group_name_H-M   'P 1'
#
loop_
_entity.id
_entity.type
_entity.pdbx_description
1 polymer ?
#
loop_
_entity_poly.entity_id
_entity_poly.type
_entity_poly.pdbx_seq_one_letter_code
_entity_poly.pdbx_strand_id
1 'polypeptide(L)' 'MGGFMTSILTSREKEVFELLITNKTTKEIAEELFISEKTVRNHISNVMQKLQVKGRAHAVVELIRLGELNI' A
#
# COMPACT_ATOMS: atom_id res chain seq x y z
N MET A 1 -7.59 -16.37 23.87
CA MET A 1 -8.39 -15.58 22.92
C MET A 1 -7.42 -14.67 22.18
N GLY A 2 -6.81 -15.18 21.10
CA GLY A 2 -5.84 -14.40 20.32
C GLY A 2 -6.58 -13.32 19.54
N GLY A 3 -6.24 -12.05 19.78
CA GLY A 3 -6.84 -10.93 19.07
C GLY A 3 -6.58 -11.07 17.58
N PHE A 4 -7.62 -11.01 16.77
CA PHE A 4 -7.48 -10.84 15.33
C PHE A 4 -6.70 -9.54 15.10
N MET A 5 -5.43 -9.64 14.68
CA MET A 5 -4.69 -8.49 14.17
C MET A 5 -5.41 -8.06 12.89
N THR A 6 -6.34 -7.12 13.00
CA THR A 6 -7.04 -6.54 11.85
C THR A 6 -6.04 -5.66 11.10
N SER A 7 -5.47 -6.21 10.04
CA SER A 7 -4.64 -5.48 9.08
C SER A 7 -5.36 -4.21 8.62
N ILE A 8 -4.68 -3.07 8.68
CA ILE A 8 -5.18 -1.77 8.18
C ILE A 8 -5.32 -1.80 6.65
N LEU A 9 -4.45 -2.59 6.01
CA LEU A 9 -4.45 -2.79 4.57
C LEU A 9 -5.32 -3.98 4.18
N THR A 10 -6.05 -3.82 3.08
CA THR A 10 -6.54 -4.97 2.32
C THR A 10 -5.35 -5.68 1.66
N SER A 11 -5.52 -6.95 1.30
CA SER A 11 -4.47 -7.72 0.60
C SER A 11 -3.96 -7.00 -0.64
N ARG A 12 -4.87 -6.38 -1.40
CA ARG A 12 -4.51 -5.66 -2.63
C ARG A 12 -3.75 -4.36 -2.39
N GLU A 13 -4.13 -3.62 -1.35
CA GLU A 13 -3.39 -2.42 -0.96
C GLU A 13 -1.99 -2.78 -0.46
N LYS A 14 -1.86 -3.90 0.26
CA LYS A 14 -0.57 -4.41 0.70
C LYS A 14 0.34 -4.77 -0.48
N GLU A 15 -0.14 -5.56 -1.44
CA GLU A 15 0.60 -5.89 -2.67
C GLU A 15 1.08 -4.63 -3.42
N VAL A 16 0.21 -3.62 -3.55
CA VAL A 16 0.57 -2.35 -4.21
C VAL A 16 1.72 -1.65 -3.48
N PHE A 17 1.68 -1.60 -2.15
CA PHE A 17 2.72 -0.95 -1.35
C PHE A 17 4.02 -1.76 -1.25
N GLU A 18 3.94 -3.09 -1.22
CA GLU A 18 5.10 -3.98 -1.30
C GLU A 18 5.85 -3.77 -2.61
N LEU A 19 5.15 -3.71 -3.75
CA LEU A 19 5.80 -3.40 -5.02
C LEU A 19 6.33 -1.97 -5.07
N LEU A 20 5.64 -1.01 -4.44
CA LEU A 20 6.09 0.38 -4.37
C LEU A 20 7.42 0.53 -3.61
N ILE A 21 7.61 -0.20 -2.50
CA ILE A 21 8.89 -0.16 -1.75
C ILE A 21 10.03 -0.85 -2.51
N THR A 22 9.74 -1.74 -3.46
CA THR A 22 10.73 -2.30 -4.39
C THR A 22 11.12 -1.35 -5.54
N ASN A 23 10.78 -0.06 -5.42
CA ASN A 23 11.07 0.99 -6.40
C ASN A 23 10.37 0.81 -7.75
N LYS A 24 9.24 0.10 -7.80
CA LYS A 24 8.41 0.00 -9.01
C LYS A 24 7.54 1.25 -9.20
N THR A 25 7.40 1.64 -10.46
CA THR A 25 6.49 2.70 -10.90
C THR A 25 5.03 2.22 -10.88
N THR A 26 4.07 3.15 -10.88
CA THR A 26 2.64 2.79 -10.95
C THR A 26 2.28 1.99 -12.20
N LYS A 27 3.04 2.18 -13.29
CA LYS A 27 2.88 1.42 -14.53
C LYS A 27 3.35 -0.02 -14.38
N GLU A 28 4.55 -0.23 -13.84
CA GLU A 28 5.07 -1.59 -13.60
C GLU A 28 4.21 -2.36 -12.60
N ILE A 29 3.74 -1.68 -11.53
CA ILE A 29 2.81 -2.27 -10.57
C ILE A 29 1.50 -2.67 -11.27
N ALA A 30 0.97 -1.81 -12.15
CA ALA A 30 -0.26 -2.08 -12.88
C ALA A 30 -0.12 -3.31 -13.79
N GLU A 31 1.01 -3.42 -14.49
CA GLU A 31 1.34 -4.56 -15.36
C GLU A 31 1.47 -5.87 -14.55
N GLU A 32 2.23 -5.86 -13.46
CA GLU A 32 2.46 -7.04 -12.62
C GLU A 32 1.20 -7.53 -11.91
N LEU A 33 0.34 -6.59 -11.52
CA LEU A 33 -0.92 -6.88 -10.85
C LEU A 33 -2.10 -7.07 -11.84
N PHE A 34 -1.90 -6.95 -13.15
CA PHE A 34 -2.95 -7.07 -14.17
C PHE A 34 -4.15 -6.12 -13.94
N ILE A 35 -3.87 -4.86 -13.57
CA ILE A 35 -4.88 -3.81 -13.36
C ILE A 35 -4.47 -2.51 -14.07
N SER A 36 -5.34 -1.50 -14.06
CA SER A 36 -4.98 -0.19 -14.63
C SER A 36 -4.12 0.63 -13.67
N GLU A 37 -3.27 1.51 -14.21
CA GLU A 37 -2.54 2.50 -13.39
C GLU A 37 -3.49 3.36 -12.53
N LYS A 38 -4.68 3.66 -13.04
CA LYS A 38 -5.72 4.38 -12.28
C LYS A 38 -6.14 3.58 -11.05
N THR A 39 -6.29 2.26 -11.19
CA THR A 39 -6.61 1.36 -10.07
C THR A 39 -5.49 1.34 -9.03
N VAL A 40 -4.23 1.29 -9.46
CA VAL A 40 -3.06 1.40 -8.55
C VAL A 40 -3.07 2.73 -7.79
N ARG A 41 -3.27 3.86 -8.49
CA ARG A 41 -3.37 5.19 -7.87
C ARG A 41 -4.53 5.27 -6.88
N ASN A 42 -5.66 4.61 -7.17
CA ASN A 42 -6.80 4.55 -6.26
C ASN A 42 -6.46 3.76 -4.99
N HIS A 43 -5.79 2.60 -5.09
CA HIS A 43 -5.31 1.88 -3.91
C HIS A 43 -4.37 2.75 -3.05
N ILE A 44 -3.40 3.43 -3.67
CA ILE A 44 -2.50 4.35 -2.96
C ILE A 44 -3.29 5.47 -2.27
N SER A 45 -4.26 6.07 -2.97
CA SER A 45 -5.09 7.15 -2.44
C SER A 45 -5.96 6.70 -1.26
N ASN A 46 -6.53 5.50 -1.34
CA ASN A 46 -7.34 4.93 -0.27
C ASN A 46 -6.50 4.66 0.98
N VAL A 47 -5.29 4.10 0.82
CA VAL A 47 -4.37 3.90 1.95
C VAL A 47 -3.95 5.23 2.56
N MET A 48 -3.62 6.23 1.74
CA MET A 48 -3.30 7.57 2.23
C MET A 48 -4.45 8.17 3.04
N GLN A 49 -5.70 7.98 2.61
CA GLN A 49 -6.88 8.42 3.37
C GLN A 49 -7.04 7.66 4.69
N LYS A 50 -6.89 6.32 4.68
CA LYS A 50 -6.95 5.48 5.89
C LYS A 50 -5.92 5.91 6.94
N LEU A 51 -4.71 6.24 6.50
CA LEU A 51 -3.61 6.69 7.36
C LEU A 51 -3.65 8.20 7.64
N GLN A 52 -4.56 8.95 7.01
CA GLN A 52 -4.67 10.41 7.09
C GLN A 52 -3.36 11.16 6.74
N VAL A 53 -2.62 10.65 5.75
CA VAL A 53 -1.35 11.22 5.29
C VAL A 53 -1.48 11.88 3.93
N LYS A 54 -0.63 12.89 3.67
CA LYS A 54 -0.68 13.71 2.45
C LYS A 54 0.15 13.19 1.28
N GLY A 55 0.92 12.11 1.45
CA GLY A 55 1.76 11.59 0.38
C GLY A 55 2.16 10.14 0.56
N ARG A 56 2.42 9.47 -0.57
CA ARG A 56 2.79 8.04 -0.62
C ARG A 56 4.06 7.70 0.18
N ALA A 57 5.05 8.59 0.21
CA ALA A 57 6.26 8.38 1.00
C ALA A 57 5.97 8.38 2.50
N HIS A 58 5.11 9.29 2.96
CA HIS A 58 4.65 9.30 4.35
C HIS A 58 3.82 8.04 4.66
N ALA A 59 2.96 7.61 3.73
CA ALA A 59 2.21 6.36 3.88
C ALA A 59 3.15 5.15 4.05
N VAL A 60 4.22 5.04 3.25
CA VAL A 60 5.22 3.97 3.40
C VAL A 60 5.85 3.98 4.79
N VAL A 61 6.32 5.14 5.26
CA VAL A 61 6.93 5.27 6.59
C VAL A 61 5.96 4.86 7.70
N GLU A 62 4.69 5.27 7.60
CA GLU A 62 3.69 4.94 8.60
C GLU A 62 3.34 3.45 8.59
N LEU A 63 3.24 2.83 7.42
CA LEU A 63 3.00 1.38 7.31
C LEU A 63 4.16 0.54 7.87
N ILE A 64 5.40 1.00 7.72
CA ILE A 64 6.55 0.35 8.36
C ILE A 64 6.47 0.48 9.89
N ARG A 65 6.11 1.66 10.41
CA ARG A 65 5.91 1.87 11.86
C ARG A 65 4.82 1.00 12.45
N LEU A 66 3.75 0.78 11.69
CA LEU A 66 2.62 -0.08 12.06
C LEU A 66 2.93 -1.59 11.90
N GLY A 67 4.06 -1.96 11.29
CA GLY A 67 4.42 -3.35 11.01
C GLY A 67 3.65 -3.98 9.85
N GLU A 68 2.98 -3.17 9.03
CA GLU A 68 2.22 -3.61 7.84
C GLU A 68 3.15 -3.91 6.64
N LEU A 69 4.27 -3.19 6.57
CA LEU A 69 5.33 -3.36 5.56
C LEU A 69 6.67 -3.65 6.23
N ASN A 70 7.51 -4.40 5.54
CA ASN A 70 8.89 -4.68 5.93
C ASN A 70 9.82 -4.22 4.80
N ILE A 71 10.96 -3.63 5.17
CA ILE A 71 12.03 -3.19 4.26
C ILE A 71 13.31 -3.97 4.53
#